data_AF-A0A8S1QXN7-F1
#
_entry.id   AF-A0A8S1QXN7-F1
#
_cell.length_a   1.000
_cell.length_b   1.000
_cell.length_c   1.000
_cell.angle_alpha   90.00
_cell.angle_beta   90.00
_cell.angle_gamma   90.00
#
_symmetry.space_group_name_H-M   'P 1'
#
loop_
_entity.id
_entity.type
_entity.pdbx_description
1 polymer ?
#
loop_
_entity_poly.entity_id
_entity_poly.type
_entity_poly.pdbx_seq_one_letter_code
_entity_poly.pdbx_strand_id
1 'polypeptide(L)'
;MSKIFTKMIEQEQQLACAYGHNQRIITVALDSNIPQSQRLYCEQCLDTAEGYSKLLSYKKVVSLIQEELKKKAEYVEKLIYFNYSKLNSQLILFQVQNQA
;
A
#
# COMPACT_ATOMS: atom_id res chain seq x y z
N MET A 1 1.40 23.90 -2.38
CA MET A 1 1.55 22.50 -1.94
C MET A 1 0.65 21.64 -2.81
N SER A 2 1.24 20.90 -3.74
CA SER A 2 0.50 20.08 -4.70
C SER A 2 -0.14 18.90 -3.94
N LYS A 3 -1.48 18.86 -3.90
CA LYS A 3 -2.22 17.72 -3.36
C LYS A 3 -1.96 16.53 -4.30
N ILE A 4 -1.13 15.59 -3.85
CA ILE A 4 -0.93 14.32 -4.56
C ILE A 4 -2.21 13.50 -4.33
N PHE A 5 -3.14 13.57 -5.28
CA PHE A 5 -4.25 12.64 -5.35
C PHE A 5 -3.77 11.38 -6.09
N THR A 6 -3.11 10.46 -5.38
CA THR A 6 -3.00 9.09 -5.87
C THR A 6 -4.40 8.50 -5.83
N LYS A 7 -5.03 8.35 -7.01
CA LYS A 7 -6.30 7.65 -7.16
C LYS A 7 -6.07 6.19 -6.77
N MET A 8 -6.37 5.85 -5.53
CA MET A 8 -6.28 4.48 -5.05
C MET A 8 -7.30 3.66 -5.83
N ILE A 9 -6.88 2.53 -6.39
CA ILE A 9 -7.82 1.57 -6.94
C ILE A 9 -8.50 0.89 -5.74
N GLU A 10 -9.71 1.31 -5.42
CA GLU A 10 -10.44 0.84 -4.24
C GLU A 10 -11.14 -0.51 -4.48
N GLN A 11 -11.33 -0.89 -5.74
CA GLN A 11 -12.15 -2.05 -6.13
C GLN A 11 -11.38 -2.99 -7.04
N GLU A 12 -11.41 -4.28 -6.72
CA GLU A 12 -10.80 -5.36 -7.53
C GLU A 12 -11.32 -5.36 -8.98
N GLN A 13 -12.56 -4.91 -9.19
CA GLN A 13 -13.22 -4.80 -10.50
C GLN A 13 -12.56 -3.78 -11.45
N GLN A 14 -11.77 -2.85 -10.92
CA GLN A 14 -11.04 -1.86 -11.71
C GLN A 14 -9.68 -2.38 -12.19
N LEU A 15 -9.27 -3.58 -11.75
CA LEU A 15 -8.02 -4.19 -12.18
C LEU A 15 -8.22 -4.87 -13.53
N ALA A 16 -7.35 -4.54 -14.48
CA ALA A 16 -7.33 -5.14 -15.81
C ALA A 16 -6.20 -6.16 -15.91
N CYS A 17 -6.48 -7.25 -16.64
CA CYS A 17 -5.45 -8.21 -17.00
C CYS A 17 -4.44 -7.56 -17.98
N ALA A 18 -3.17 -7.94 -17.87
CA ALA A 18 -2.09 -7.49 -18.75
C ALA A 18 -2.40 -7.66 -20.25
N TYR A 19 -3.18 -8.68 -20.59
CA TYR A 19 -3.58 -9.01 -21.96
C TYR A 19 -5.02 -8.59 -22.29
N GLY A 20 -5.69 -7.82 -21.42
CA GLY A 20 -7.03 -7.31 -21.67
C GLY A 20 -8.16 -8.34 -21.51
N HIS A 21 -7.88 -9.54 -21.00
CA HIS A 21 -8.92 -10.48 -20.64
C HIS A 21 -9.84 -9.88 -19.56
N ASN A 22 -11.15 -9.91 -19.80
CA ASN A 22 -12.15 -9.43 -18.85
C ASN A 22 -12.45 -10.51 -17.79
N GLN A 23 -11.41 -10.92 -17.08
CA GLN A 23 -11.44 -11.96 -16.05
C GLN A 23 -10.80 -11.45 -14.77
N ARG A 24 -11.15 -12.09 -13.66
CA ARG A 24 -10.59 -11.78 -12.35
C ARG A 24 -9.08 -12.02 -12.33
N ILE A 25 -8.35 -11.09 -11.72
CA ILE A 25 -6.92 -11.24 -11.47
C ILE A 25 -6.69 -12.24 -10.35
N ILE A 26 -5.86 -13.24 -10.62
CA ILE A 26 -5.52 -14.29 -9.66
C ILE A 26 -4.05 -14.26 -9.28
N THR A 27 -3.20 -13.66 -10.12
CA THR A 27 -1.75 -13.71 -9.97
C THR A 27 -1.11 -12.38 -10.36
N VAL A 28 -0.01 -12.04 -9.69
CA VAL A 28 0.77 -10.84 -9.92
C VAL A 28 2.23 -11.23 -10.16
N ALA A 29 2.84 -10.72 -11.24
CA ALA A 29 4.28 -10.84 -11.42
C ALA A 29 5.04 -9.80 -10.59
N LEU A 30 6.07 -10.26 -9.90
CA LEU A 30 6.94 -9.43 -9.05
C LEU A 30 8.25 -9.04 -9.74
N ASP A 31 8.35 -9.25 -11.06
CA ASP A 31 9.54 -8.87 -11.82
C ASP A 31 9.59 -7.34 -12.02
N SER A 32 10.70 -6.73 -11.61
CA SER A 32 10.98 -5.31 -11.78
C SER A 32 11.08 -4.87 -13.24
N ASN A 33 11.45 -5.80 -14.13
CA ASN A 33 11.62 -5.54 -15.56
C ASN A 33 10.28 -5.48 -16.32
N ILE A 34 9.19 -6.01 -15.73
CA ILE A 34 7.87 -5.97 -16.35
C ILE A 34 7.20 -4.62 -16.02
N PRO A 35 6.66 -3.88 -17.02
CA PRO A 35 5.88 -2.66 -16.78
C PRO A 35 4.72 -2.89 -15.83
N GLN A 36 4.39 -1.93 -14.96
CA GLN A 36 3.34 -2.10 -13.94
C GLN A 36 1.99 -2.53 -14.51
N SER A 37 1.62 -2.00 -15.68
CA SER A 37 0.38 -2.34 -16.39
C SER A 37 0.33 -3.79 -16.90
N GLN A 38 1.48 -4.49 -16.94
CA GLN A 38 1.62 -5.85 -17.46
C GLN A 38 1.87 -6.88 -16.36
N ARG A 39 1.64 -6.55 -15.09
CA ARG A 39 1.92 -7.47 -13.96
C ARG A 39 0.74 -8.30 -13.51
N LEU A 40 -0.48 -8.01 -13.98
CA LEU A 40 -1.71 -8.62 -13.47
C LEU A 40 -2.21 -9.71 -14.43
N TYR A 41 -2.33 -10.93 -13.95
CA TYR A 41 -2.71 -12.09 -14.76
C TYR A 41 -3.98 -12.76 -14.23
N CYS A 42 -4.86 -13.12 -15.16
CA CYS A 42 -6.03 -13.95 -14.91
C CYS A 42 -5.72 -15.44 -15.15
N GLU A 43 -6.70 -16.30 -14.96
CA GLU A 43 -6.60 -17.75 -15.18
C GLU A 43 -6.15 -18.09 -16.60
N GLN A 44 -6.80 -17.49 -17.61
CA GLN A 44 -6.46 -17.71 -19.02
C GLN A 44 -5.00 -17.36 -19.36
N CYS A 45 -4.38 -16.43 -18.62
CA CYS A 45 -2.97 -16.10 -18.87
C CYS A 45 -2.05 -17.22 -18.39
N LEU A 46 -2.37 -17.85 -17.26
CA LEU A 46 -1.53 -18.89 -16.66
C LEU A 46 -1.41 -20.13 -17.54
N ASP A 47 -2.50 -20.49 -18.24
CA ASP A 47 -2.54 -21.64 -19.14
C ASP A 47 -1.59 -21.48 -20.35
N THR A 48 -1.25 -20.22 -20.69
CA THR A 48 -0.36 -19.88 -21.82
C THR A 48 1.05 -19.46 -21.38
N ALA A 49 1.27 -19.32 -20.07
CA ALA A 49 2.40 -18.62 -19.48
C ALA A 49 3.52 -19.58 -19.04
N GLU A 50 4.19 -20.21 -19.99
CA GLU A 50 5.45 -20.89 -19.73
C GLU A 50 6.56 -19.84 -19.51
N GLY A 51 7.05 -19.67 -18.28
CA GLY A 51 8.32 -18.95 -18.03
C GLY A 51 8.34 -17.84 -16.96
N TYR A 52 7.25 -17.54 -16.27
CA TYR A 52 7.29 -16.52 -15.21
C TYR A 52 7.79 -17.09 -13.88
N SER A 53 9.06 -16.85 -13.56
CA SER A 53 9.72 -17.40 -12.37
C SER A 53 9.35 -16.74 -11.02
N LYS A 54 8.65 -15.60 -11.05
CA LYS A 54 8.29 -14.83 -9.84
C LYS A 54 6.83 -14.37 -9.86
N LEU A 55 5.93 -15.33 -9.77
CA LEU A 55 4.49 -15.11 -9.65
C LEU A 55 4.07 -15.26 -8.18
N LEU A 56 3.21 -14.35 -7.72
CA LEU A 56 2.56 -14.44 -6.41
C LEU A 56 1.05 -14.37 -6.60
N SER A 57 0.29 -15.11 -5.79
CA SER A 57 -1.17 -15.00 -5.84
C SER A 57 -1.60 -13.58 -5.47
N TYR A 58 -2.59 -13.05 -6.21
CA TYR A 58 -3.14 -11.72 -5.98
C TYR A 58 -3.61 -11.55 -4.53
N LYS A 59 -4.29 -12.57 -3.98
CA LYS A 59 -4.71 -12.58 -2.57
C LYS A 59 -3.54 -12.39 -1.60
N LYS A 60 -2.40 -13.04 -1.86
CA LYS A 60 -1.21 -12.90 -1.02
C LYS A 60 -0.62 -11.49 -1.14
N VAL A 61 -0.55 -10.93 -2.35
CA VAL A 61 -0.09 -9.55 -2.55
C VAL A 61 -0.98 -8.56 -1.78
N VAL A 62 -2.31 -8.69 -1.89
CA VAL A 62 -3.26 -7.84 -1.16
C VAL A 62 -3.04 -7.94 0.34
N SER A 63 -2.87 -9.16 0.88
CA SER A 63 -2.61 -9.34 2.31
C SER A 63 -1.31 -8.66 2.78
N LEU A 64 -0.24 -8.73 1.98
CA LEU A 64 1.03 -8.07 2.29
C LEU A 64 0.90 -6.55 2.25
N ILE A 65 0.18 -6.01 1.27
CA ILE A 65 -0.11 -4.57 1.19
C ILE A 65 -0.90 -4.11 2.41
N GLN A 66 -1.95 -4.85 2.79
CA GLN A 66 -2.77 -4.52 3.97
C GLN A 66 -1.96 -4.55 5.27
N GLU A 67 -1.10 -5.55 5.43
CA GLU A 67 -0.22 -5.64 6.60
C GLU A 67 0.75 -4.46 6.68
N GLU A 68 1.38 -4.09 5.56
CA GLU A 68 2.30 -2.95 5.51
C GLU A 68 1.58 -1.61 5.70
N LEU A 69 0.36 -1.46 5.18
CA LEU A 69 -0.46 -0.27 5.43
C LEU A 69 -0.83 -0.16 6.92
N LYS A 70 -1.16 -1.29 7.57
CA LYS A 70 -1.43 -1.31 9.01
C LYS A 70 -0.20 -0.87 9.81
N LYS A 71 0.98 -1.41 9.51
CA LYS A 71 2.24 -0.99 10.17
C LYS A 71 2.53 0.49 9.97
N LYS A 72 2.30 1.03 8.77
CA LYS A 72 2.46 2.46 8.49
C LYS A 72 1.48 3.32 9.29
N ALA A 73 0.22 2.90 9.40
CA ALA A 73 -0.78 3.60 10.21
C ALA A 73 -0.36 3.63 11.69
N GLU A 74 0.02 2.48 12.26
CA GLU A 74 0.50 2.38 13.64
C GLU A 74 1.74 3.26 13.89
N TYR A 75 2.66 3.34 12.93
CA TYR A 75 3.83 4.21 13.02
C TYR A 75 3.44 5.69 13.05
N VAL A 76 2.52 6.11 12.17
CA VAL A 76 2.00 7.48 12.12
C VAL A 76 1.29 7.84 13.43
N GLU A 77 0.45 6.96 13.97
CA GLU A 77 -0.22 7.15 15.25
C GLU A 77 0.76 7.36 16.40
N LYS A 78 1.83 6.54 16.47
CA LYS A 78 2.90 6.70 17.46
C LYS A 78 3.61 8.04 17.32
N LEU A 79 3.88 8.48 16.09
CA LEU A 79 4.49 9.77 15.80
C LEU A 79 3.61 10.93 16.26
N ILE A 80 2.31 10.87 16.00
CA ILE A 80 1.34 11.88 16.44
C ILE A 80 1.32 11.92 17.98
N TYR A 81 1.20 10.76 18.63
CA TYR A 81 1.19 10.67 20.09
C TYR A 81 2.46 11.23 20.72
N PHE A 82 3.63 10.88 20.18
CA PHE A 82 4.92 11.39 20.65
C PHE A 82 5.00 12.92 20.54
N ASN A 83 4.62 13.47 19.39
CA ASN A 83 4.63 14.92 19.18
C ASN A 83 3.64 15.65 20.10
N TYR A 84 2.44 15.08 20.27
CA TYR A 84 1.44 15.62 21.19
C TYR A 84 1.95 15.65 22.63
N SER A 85 2.53 14.53 23.10
CA SER A 85 3.11 14.42 24.43
C SER A 85 4.22 15.45 24.65
N LYS A 86 5.13 15.60 23.68
CA LYS A 86 6.20 16.59 23.74
C LYS A 86 5.69 18.02 23.84
N LEU A 87 4.70 18.39 23.04
CA LEU A 87 4.08 19.72 23.09
C LEU A 87 3.41 19.97 24.44
N ASN A 88 2.71 18.97 24.98
CA ASN A 88 2.06 19.09 26.28
C ASN A 88 3.07 19.28 27.42
N SER A 89 4.17 18.53 27.43
CA SER A 89 5.24 18.73 28.41
C SER A 89 5.88 20.11 28.33
N GLN A 90 6.09 20.64 27.12
CA GLN A 90 6.62 21.99 26.93
C GLN A 90 5.66 23.07 27.44
N LEU A 91 4.36 22.89 27.22
CA LEU A 91 3.33 23.80 27.74
C LEU A 91 3.35 23.86 29.27
N ILE A 92 3.43 22.70 29.93
CA ILE A 92 3.49 22.60 31.40
C ILE A 92 4.73 23.33 31.93
N LEU A 93 5.90 23.12 31.33
CA LEU A 93 7.13 23.81 31.73
C LEU A 93 7.00 25.33 31.61
N PHE A 94 6.39 25.82 30.53
CA PHE A 94 6.14 27.24 30.34
C PHE A 94 5.20 27.80 31.40
N GLN A 95 4.13 27.09 31.77
CA GLN A 95 3.21 27.54 32.82
C GLN A 95 3.89 27.66 34.18
N VAL A 96 4.74 26.70 34.55
CA VAL A 96 5.49 26.73 35.80
C VAL A 96 6.47 27.91 35.83
N GLN A 97 7.16 28.19 34.72
CA GLN A 97 8.13 29.30 34.63
C GLN A 97 7.48 30.68 34.75
N ASN A 98 6.20 30.84 34.39
CA ASN A 98 5.48 32.12 34.46
C ASN A 98 4.67 32.29 35.75
N GLN A 99 4.72 31.32 36.67
CA GLN A 99 4.10 31.41 38.00
C GLN A 99 5.12 31.66 39.13
N ALA A 100 6.41 31.68 38.82
CA ALA A 100 7.53 32.01 39.71
C ALA A 100 8.02 33.44 39.45
#